data_AF-A0A6J6CEM7-F1
#
_entry.id   AF-A0A6J6CEM7-F1
#
_cell.length_a   1.000
_cell.length_b   1.000
_cell.length_c   1.000
_cell.angle_alpha   90.00
_cell.angle_beta   90.00
_cell.angle_gamma   90.00
#
_symmetry.space_group_name_H-M   'P 1'
#
loop_
_entity.id
_entity.type
_entity.pdbx_description
1 polymer ?
#
loop_
_entity_poly.entity_id
_entity_poly.type
_entity_poly.pdbx_seq_one_letter_code
_entity_poly.pdbx_strand_id
1 'polypeptide(L)' 'MIGAGKMLAESGAEPGTLRANVTSPNGTTAAALKVLEDNGLGEIFSQALTAARDRSRELASG' A
#
# COMPACT_ATOMS: atom_id res chain seq x y z
N MET A 1 0.23 -15.41 -4.83
CA MET A 1 0.69 -14.26 -5.63
C MET A 1 1.69 -13.45 -4.78
N ILE A 2 3.00 -13.62 -4.99
CA ILE A 2 4.08 -12.93 -4.24
C ILE A 2 4.91 -12.12 -5.26
N GLY A 3 4.26 -11.17 -5.95
CA GLY A 3 4.90 -10.38 -7.01
C GLY A 3 5.58 -9.13 -6.47
N ALA A 4 4.77 -8.14 -6.09
CA ALA A 4 5.26 -6.83 -5.65
C ALA A 4 6.10 -6.88 -4.36
N GLY A 5 5.70 -7.69 -3.37
CA GLY A 5 6.44 -7.81 -2.11
C GLY A 5 7.84 -8.42 -2.29
N LYS A 6 7.97 -9.43 -3.15
CA LYS A 6 9.26 -10.02 -3.52
C LYS A 6 10.11 -9.03 -4.31
N MET A 7 9.51 -8.34 -5.29
CA MET A 7 10.20 -7.30 -6.07
C MET A 7 10.75 -6.18 -5.18
N LEU A 8 10.00 -5.76 -4.17
CA LEU A 8 10.48 -4.78 -3.20
C LEU A 8 11.66 -5.32 -2.38
N ALA A 9 11.54 -6.54 -1.85
CA ALA A 9 12.59 -7.16 -1.07
C ALA A 9 13.90 -7.39 -1.86
N GLU A 10 13.80 -7.72 -3.15
CA GLU A 10 14.96 -8.05 -3.99
C GLU A 10 15.57 -6.86 -4.73
N SER A 11 14.79 -5.83 -5.05
CA SER A 11 15.28 -4.70 -5.86
C SER A 11 16.13 -3.69 -5.07
N GLY A 12 15.93 -3.60 -3.76
CA GLY A 12 16.52 -2.54 -2.92
C GLY A 12 16.04 -1.12 -3.28
N ALA A 13 15.05 -1.00 -4.17
CA ALA A 13 14.48 0.28 -4.56
C ALA A 13 13.37 0.69 -3.60
N GLU A 14 13.11 2.00 -3.52
CA GLU A 14 11.98 2.51 -2.77
C GLU A 14 10.65 2.03 -3.38
N PRO A 15 9.61 1.72 -2.57
CA PRO A 15 8.31 1.28 -3.07
C PRO A 15 7.70 2.25 -4.09
N GLY A 16 7.90 3.56 -3.88
CA GLY A 16 7.44 4.60 -4.79
C GLY A 16 8.07 4.49 -6.18
N THR A 17 9.34 4.13 -6.27
CA THR A 17 10.07 3.92 -7.52
C THR A 17 9.53 2.71 -8.27
N LEU A 18 9.31 1.59 -7.58
CA LEU A 18 8.74 0.38 -8.20
C LEU A 18 7.33 0.61 -8.73
N ARG A 19 6.50 1.35 -7.98
CA ARG A 19 5.18 1.78 -8.46
C ARG A 19 5.29 2.66 -9.72
N ALA A 20 6.20 3.63 -9.71
CA ALA A 20 6.40 4.53 -10.86
C ALA A 20 6.83 3.77 -12.12
N ASN A 21 7.69 2.76 -11.97
CA ASN A 21 8.17 1.93 -13.09
C ASN A 21 7.04 1.19 -13.84
N VAL A 22 5.88 0.98 -13.21
CA VAL A 22 4.71 0.33 -13.81
C VAL A 22 3.54 1.30 -14.07
N THR A 23 3.80 2.60 -13.98
CA THR A 23 2.78 3.66 -14.10
C THR A 23 3.13 4.62 -15.24
N SER A 24 2.74 4.25 -16.46
CA SER A 24 2.86 5.16 -17.60
C SER A 24 1.84 6.31 -17.50
N PRO A 25 2.21 7.55 -17.92
CA PRO A 25 1.26 8.66 -18.03
C PRO A 25 0.04 8.27 -18.86
N ASN A 26 -1.17 8.60 -18.37
CA ASN A 26 -2.46 8.24 -18.98
C ASN A 26 -2.70 6.72 -19.18
N GLY A 27 -1.91 5.86 -18.53
CA GLY A 27 -2.07 4.41 -18.57
C GLY A 27 -3.18 3.89 -17.65
N THR A 28 -3.49 2.60 -17.77
CA THR A 28 -4.50 1.93 -16.95
C THR A 28 -4.13 1.91 -15.46
N THR A 29 -2.85 1.69 -15.13
CA THR A 29 -2.35 1.78 -13.75
C THR A 29 -2.52 3.18 -13.17
N ALA A 30 -2.24 4.22 -13.95
CA ALA A 30 -2.39 5.61 -13.51
C ALA A 30 -3.85 5.96 -13.23
N ALA A 31 -4.77 5.53 -14.09
CA ALA A 31 -6.21 5.71 -13.87
C ALA A 31 -6.71 4.99 -12.61
N ALA A 32 -6.25 3.75 -12.37
CA ALA A 32 -6.58 3.01 -11.16
C ALA A 32 -6.04 3.70 -9.90
N LEU A 33 -4.77 4.13 -9.91
CA LEU A 33 -4.16 4.84 -8.78
C LEU A 33 -4.90 6.14 -8.46
N LYS A 34 -5.33 6.89 -9.47
CA LYS A 34 -6.14 8.10 -9.26
C LYS A 34 -7.43 7.81 -8.50
N VAL A 35 -8.18 6.78 -8.88
CA VAL A 35 -9.41 6.39 -8.18
C VAL A 35 -9.10 6.00 -6.73
N LEU A 36 -8.04 5.25 -6.49
CA LEU A 36 -7.64 4.84 -5.14
C LEU A 36 -7.24 6.04 -4.28
N GLU A 37 -6.48 6.97 -4.83
CA GLU A 37 -6.06 8.21 -4.15
C GLU A 37 -7.27 9.12 -3.86
N ASP A 38 -8.17 9.32 -4.83
CA ASP A 38 -9.39 10.12 -4.67
C ASP A 38 -10.34 9.53 -3.60
N ASN A 39 -10.29 8.21 -3.37
CA ASN A 39 -11.06 7.53 -2.33
C ASN A 39 -10.28 7.38 -1.00
N GLY A 40 -9.14 8.05 -0.85
CA GLY A 40 -8.42 8.12 0.43
C GLY A 40 -7.76 6.82 0.85
N LEU A 41 -7.30 5.99 -0.09
CA LEU A 41 -6.70 4.68 0.21
C LEU A 41 -5.60 4.75 1.30
N GLY A 42 -4.72 5.75 1.25
CA GLY A 42 -3.66 5.91 2.24
C GLY A 42 -4.19 6.09 3.67
N GLU A 43 -5.25 6.87 3.82
CA GLU A 43 -5.90 7.12 5.11
C GLU A 43 -6.62 5.87 5.62
N ILE A 44 -7.31 5.15 4.72
CA ILE A 44 -7.95 3.87 5.03
C ILE A 44 -6.93 2.87 5.59
N PHE A 45 -5.76 2.74 4.96
CA PHE A 45 -4.70 1.85 5.45
C PHE A 45 -4.15 2.29 6.81
N SER A 46 -3.93 3.59 7.01
CA SER A 46 -3.45 4.14 8.29
C SER A 46 -4.42 3.83 9.44
N GLN A 47 -5.72 4.06 9.22
CA GLN A 47 -6.77 3.78 10.19
C GLN A 47 -6.90 2.28 10.46
N ALA A 48 -6.88 1.44 9.42
CA ALA A 48 -7.00 0.00 9.56
C ALA A 48 -5.84 -0.60 10.37
N LEU A 49 -4.60 -0.17 10.10
CA LEU A 49 -3.42 -0.63 10.84
C LEU A 49 -3.43 -0.14 12.30
N THR A 50 -3.92 1.07 12.54
CA THR A 50 -4.12 1.61 13.89
C THR A 50 -5.14 0.78 14.66
N ALA A 51 -6.31 0.51 14.09
CA ALA A 51 -7.34 -0.31 14.71
C ALA A 51 -6.84 -1.74 15.00
N ALA A 52 -6.11 -2.35 14.05
CA ALA A 52 -5.53 -3.68 14.25
C ALA A 52 -4.52 -3.71 15.40
N ARG A 53 -3.63 -2.70 15.47
CA ARG A 53 -2.66 -2.56 16.57
C ARG A 53 -3.36 -2.42 17.92
N ASP A 54 -4.36 -1.56 18.01
CA ASP A 54 -5.04 -1.26 19.27
C ASP A 54 -5.81 -2.50 19.75
N ARG A 55 -6.48 -3.22 18.85
CA ARG A 55 -7.12 -4.51 19.16
C ARG A 55 -6.12 -5.56 19.64
N SER A 56 -4.94 -5.64 19.02
CA SER A 56 -3.90 -6.57 19.45
C SER A 56 -3.41 -6.28 20.88
N ARG A 57 -3.39 -5.01 21.30
CA ARG A 57 -3.00 -4.62 22.66
C ARG A 57 -4.07 -5.00 23.68
N GLU A 58 -5.34 -4.74 23.36
CA GLU A 58 -6.46 -5.16 24.20
C GLU A 58 -6.42 -6.67 24.47
N LEU A 59 -6.21 -7.47 23.41
CA LEU A 59 -6.11 -8.93 23.49
C LEU A 59 -4.91 -9.43 24.31
N ALA A 60 -3.82 -8.66 24.37
CA ALA A 60 -2.64 -9.03 25.16
C ALA A 60 -2.77 -8.64 26.64
N SER A 61 -3.64 -7.68 26.95
CA SER A 61 -3.89 -7.19 28.31
C SER A 61 -5.02 -7.91 29.07
N GLY A 62 -5.78 -8.77 28.38
CA GLY A 62 -6.86 -9.58 28.96
C GLY A 62 -6.47 -11.05 29.05
#